data_AF-A0A968MJ12-F1
#
_entry.id   AF-A0A968MJ12-F1
#
_cell.length_a   1.000
_cell.length_b   1.000
_cell.length_c   1.000
_cell.angle_alpha   90.00
_cell.angle_beta   90.00
_cell.angle_gamma   90.00
#
_symmetry.space_group_name_H-M   'P 1'
#
loop_
_entity.id
_entity.type
_entity.pdbx_description
1 polymer ?
#
loop_
_entity_poly.entity_id
_entity_poly.type
_entity_poly.pdbx_seq_one_letter_code
_entity_poly.pdbx_strand_id
1 'polypeptide(L)'
;MLSENKEPIMKNEELMSYVMSDLIFRANGRILLIAEQVFNQSFNTYNNLIVSCFDTTGQLYWTKIIQKKQDFDVKYLTPYELDAEEYRDYVIETGNIDVSIENYCSYALLAPLNENEIVLFYNDNIKNLEDGKKLRNFGRPRKSYVAAVYIDEYGNTNTQVLLKWQKKMLYPEPIRYYNNLKETLIIPAFRGRKFYYYKITANF
;
A
#
# COMPACT_ATOMS: atom_id res chain seq x y z
N MET A 1 34.56 -9.87 24.55
CA MET A 1 33.93 -8.84 23.71
C MET A 1 33.91 -9.40 22.29
N LEU A 2 32.75 -9.80 21.78
CA LEU A 2 32.60 -10.24 20.40
C LEU A 2 32.64 -9.00 19.52
N SER A 3 33.60 -8.94 18.60
CA SER A 3 33.70 -7.87 17.61
C SER A 3 32.45 -7.88 16.76
N GLU A 4 31.74 -6.75 16.71
CA GLU A 4 30.69 -6.50 15.74
C GLU A 4 31.32 -6.58 14.34
N ASN A 5 31.15 -7.72 13.68
CA ASN A 5 31.39 -7.83 12.25
C ASN A 5 30.41 -6.88 11.56
N LYS A 6 30.86 -5.66 11.24
CA LYS A 6 30.11 -4.77 10.36
C LYS A 6 30.09 -5.44 8.98
N GLU A 7 28.91 -5.89 8.58
CA GLU A 7 28.69 -6.41 7.24
C GLU A 7 29.16 -5.38 6.20
N PRO A 8 29.83 -5.83 5.12
CA PRO A 8 30.34 -4.95 4.10
C PRO A 8 29.17 -4.26 3.39
N ILE A 9 29.19 -2.92 3.34
CA ILE A 9 28.25 -2.13 2.55
C ILE A 9 28.58 -2.37 1.07
N MET A 10 27.77 -3.17 0.37
CA MET A 10 27.94 -3.41 -1.05
C MET A 10 27.56 -2.14 -1.82
N LYS A 11 28.53 -1.56 -2.53
CA LYS A 11 28.47 -0.20 -3.09
C LYS A 11 27.47 -0.01 -4.25
N ASN A 12 26.90 -1.10 -4.77
CA ASN A 12 26.07 -1.13 -5.97
C ASN A 12 24.75 -1.91 -5.79
N GLU A 13 24.32 -2.19 -4.55
CA GLU A 13 23.03 -2.86 -4.33
C GLU A 13 21.87 -1.90 -4.58
N GLU A 14 20.84 -2.40 -5.25
CA GLU A 14 19.55 -1.71 -5.31
C GLU A 14 18.98 -1.56 -3.89
N LEU A 15 18.89 -0.32 -3.43
CA LEU A 15 18.43 -0.04 -2.07
C LEU A 15 16.93 -0.31 -1.88
N MET A 16 16.15 -0.19 -2.96
CA MET A 16 14.69 -0.38 -2.96
C MET A 16 14.22 -0.79 -4.36
N SER A 17 13.23 -1.68 -4.42
CA SER A 17 12.59 -2.10 -5.66
C SER A 17 11.08 -1.93 -5.53
N TYR A 18 10.44 -1.40 -6.57
CA TYR A 18 9.00 -1.13 -6.59
C TYR A 18 8.34 -1.90 -7.72
N VAL A 19 7.14 -2.40 -7.47
CA VAL A 19 6.28 -3.01 -8.48
C VAL A 19 5.18 -2.02 -8.81
N MET A 20 4.96 -1.77 -10.11
CA MET A 20 3.84 -0.94 -10.54
C MET A 20 2.53 -1.65 -10.19
N SER A 21 1.72 -0.98 -9.38
CA SER A 21 0.47 -1.51 -8.84
C SER A 21 -0.75 -1.05 -9.62
N ASP A 22 -0.80 0.25 -9.94
CA ASP A 22 -1.95 0.88 -10.56
C ASP A 22 -1.49 1.96 -11.55
N LEU A 23 -2.19 2.06 -12.68
CA LEU A 23 -2.02 3.11 -13.68
C LEU A 23 -3.40 3.69 -14.02
N ILE A 24 -3.60 4.98 -13.71
CA ILE A 24 -4.91 5.64 -13.77
C ILE A 24 -4.86 6.75 -14.80
N PHE A 25 -5.65 6.62 -15.87
CA PHE A 25 -5.81 7.65 -16.88
C PHE A 25 -6.91 8.64 -16.49
N ARG A 26 -6.61 9.94 -16.57
CA ARG A 26 -7.56 11.01 -16.22
C ARG A 26 -8.06 11.73 -17.47
N ALA A 27 -9.30 12.22 -17.39
CA ALA A 27 -9.94 12.95 -18.50
C ALA A 27 -9.20 14.24 -18.89
N ASN A 28 -8.43 14.84 -17.97
CA ASN A 28 -7.58 16.01 -18.22
C ASN A 28 -6.22 15.66 -18.87
N GLY A 29 -6.00 14.41 -19.30
CA GLY A 29 -4.75 13.95 -19.92
C GLY A 29 -3.64 13.63 -18.92
N ARG A 30 -3.89 13.72 -17.61
CA ARG A 30 -2.97 13.26 -16.57
C ARG A 30 -3.00 11.75 -16.44
N ILE A 31 -1.87 11.20 -16.00
CA ILE A 31 -1.67 9.79 -15.69
C ILE A 31 -1.13 9.73 -14.27
N LEU A 32 -1.85 8.99 -13.41
CA LEU A 32 -1.35 8.66 -12.08
C LEU A 32 -0.77 7.25 -12.11
N LEU A 33 0.46 7.11 -11.66
CA LEU A 33 1.13 5.84 -11.46
C LEU A 33 1.29 5.61 -9.96
N ILE A 34 0.89 4.44 -9.50
CA ILE A 34 1.11 4.00 -8.13
C ILE A 34 2.01 2.76 -8.20
N ALA A 35 3.13 2.81 -7.49
CA ALA A 35 4.04 1.69 -7.34
C ALA A 35 4.22 1.37 -5.86
N GLU A 36 4.34 0.09 -5.55
CA GLU A 36 4.48 -0.41 -4.18
C GLU A 36 5.85 -1.05 -3.98
N GLN A 37 6.49 -0.75 -2.86
CA GLN A 37 7.71 -1.44 -2.44
C GLN A 37 7.36 -2.84 -1.92
N VAL A 38 7.47 -3.86 -2.78
CA VAL A 38 7.19 -5.25 -2.41
C VAL A 38 8.45 -5.96 -1.89
N PHE A 39 9.63 -5.62 -2.44
CA PHE A 39 10.89 -6.32 -2.17
C PHE A 39 11.86 -5.50 -1.31
N ASN A 40 12.89 -6.17 -0.76
CA ASN A 40 14.03 -5.56 -0.05
C ASN A 40 13.60 -4.61 1.08
N GLN A 41 12.71 -5.11 1.93
CA GLN A 41 12.23 -4.41 3.12
C GLN A 41 13.27 -4.55 4.24
N SER A 42 13.50 -3.47 4.96
CA SER A 42 14.44 -3.42 6.08
C SER A 42 13.78 -2.69 7.24
N PHE A 43 14.49 -2.59 8.37
CA PHE A 43 14.03 -1.74 9.47
C PHE A 43 13.82 -0.27 9.04
N ASN A 44 14.42 0.19 7.94
CA ASN A 44 14.29 1.56 7.43
C ASN A 44 13.45 1.66 6.14
N THR A 45 13.23 0.55 5.43
CA THR A 45 12.49 0.50 4.16
C THR A 45 11.23 -0.34 4.34
N TYR A 46 10.09 0.34 4.26
CA TYR A 46 8.77 -0.24 4.50
C TYR A 46 8.00 -0.36 3.19
N ASN A 47 6.84 -1.04 3.17
CA ASN A 47 5.91 -1.11 2.03
C ASN A 47 5.33 0.28 1.65
N ASN A 48 6.20 1.21 1.27
CA ASN A 48 5.85 2.54 0.86
C ASN A 48 5.17 2.46 -0.50
N LEU A 49 4.26 3.41 -0.72
CA LEU A 49 3.71 3.65 -2.04
C LEU A 49 4.41 4.87 -2.63
N ILE A 50 4.83 4.78 -3.87
CA ILE A 50 5.18 5.94 -4.69
C ILE A 50 3.97 6.24 -5.57
N VAL A 51 3.47 7.46 -5.48
CA VAL A 51 2.43 7.99 -6.35
C VAL A 51 3.04 9.11 -7.18
N SER A 52 2.98 8.98 -8.50
CA SER A 52 3.49 9.98 -9.42
C SER A 52 2.41 10.43 -10.39
N CYS A 53 2.38 11.72 -10.69
CA CYS A 53 1.50 12.32 -11.68
C CYS A 53 2.33 12.86 -12.84
N PHE A 54 2.06 12.37 -14.05
CA PHE A 54 2.67 12.84 -15.29
C PHE A 54 1.60 13.00 -16.38
N ASP A 55 1.99 13.49 -17.55
CA ASP A 55 1.11 13.50 -18.72
C ASP A 55 1.60 12.54 -19.82
N THR A 56 0.85 12.47 -20.92
CA THR A 56 1.15 11.60 -22.06
C THR A 56 2.46 11.94 -22.78
N THR A 57 3.06 13.10 -22.51
CA THR A 57 4.39 13.47 -23.03
C THR A 57 5.53 13.01 -22.13
N GLY A 58 5.20 12.47 -20.94
CA GLY A 58 6.16 12.07 -19.91
C GLY A 58 6.58 13.21 -18.99
N GLN A 59 5.96 14.39 -19.08
CA GLN A 59 6.25 15.49 -18.15
C GLN A 59 5.75 15.13 -16.75
N LEU A 60 6.66 15.07 -15.78
CA LEU A 60 6.35 14.82 -14.37
C LEU A 60 5.88 16.11 -13.69
N TYR A 61 4.70 16.07 -13.06
CA TYR A 61 4.15 17.17 -12.28
C TYR A 61 4.54 17.06 -10.81
N TRP A 62 4.36 15.89 -10.22
CA TRP A 62 4.70 15.64 -8.83
C TRP A 62 4.89 14.15 -8.55
N THR A 63 5.62 13.87 -7.47
CA THR A 63 5.79 12.54 -6.88
C THR A 63 5.60 12.63 -5.37
N LYS A 64 4.92 11.65 -4.79
CA LYS A 64 4.67 11.53 -3.35
C LYS A 64 5.01 10.13 -2.86
N ILE A 65 5.68 10.08 -1.73
CA ILE A 65 5.93 8.84 -1.00
C ILE A 65 4.90 8.77 0.11
N ILE A 66 4.01 7.78 0.04
CA ILE A 66 3.06 7.47 1.10
C ILE A 66 3.69 6.41 1.98
N GLN A 67 4.10 6.84 3.17
CA GLN A 67 4.74 5.96 4.13
C GLN A 67 3.69 5.02 4.73
N LYS A 68 3.86 3.73 4.47
CA LYS A 68 3.04 2.69 5.06
C LYS A 68 3.93 1.63 5.68
N LYS A 69 3.93 1.61 7.01
CA LYS A 69 4.74 0.66 7.78
C LYS A 69 4.02 -0.65 7.97
N GLN A 70 3.73 -1.36 6.88
CA GLN A 70 3.24 -2.73 6.97
C GLN A 70 4.40 -3.72 6.96
N ASP A 71 4.27 -4.75 7.78
CA ASP A 71 5.15 -5.93 7.75
C ASP A 71 4.56 -6.87 6.70
N PHE A 72 5.23 -6.99 5.56
CA PHE A 72 4.82 -7.90 4.49
C PHE A 72 5.81 -9.05 4.46
N ASP A 73 5.42 -10.15 5.10
CA ASP A 73 6.19 -11.38 5.01
C ASP A 73 5.60 -12.24 3.90
N VAL A 74 6.21 -12.13 2.71
CA VAL A 74 5.86 -12.86 1.49
C VAL A 74 5.79 -14.37 1.74
N LYS A 75 6.57 -14.88 2.71
CA LYS A 75 6.67 -16.31 3.01
C LYS A 75 5.36 -16.91 3.51
N TYR A 76 4.46 -16.12 4.06
CA TYR A 76 3.13 -16.61 4.47
C TYR A 76 2.11 -16.60 3.32
N LEU A 77 2.44 -15.97 2.20
CA LEU A 77 1.51 -15.72 1.10
C LEU A 77 1.78 -16.63 -0.10
N THR A 78 3.02 -17.04 -0.32
CA THR A 78 3.35 -18.06 -1.31
C THR A 78 3.13 -19.44 -0.68
N PRO A 79 2.15 -20.25 -1.15
CA PRO A 79 2.01 -21.64 -0.70
C PRO A 79 3.21 -22.50 -1.14
N TYR A 80 4.04 -21.99 -2.04
CA TYR A 80 5.33 -22.53 -2.44
C TYR A 80 6.43 -21.77 -1.70
N GLU A 81 7.48 -22.48 -1.27
CA GLU A 81 8.72 -21.90 -0.71
C GLU A 81 9.53 -21.19 -1.81
N LEU A 82 8.89 -20.38 -2.66
CA LEU A 82 9.58 -19.52 -3.61
C LEU A 82 10.37 -18.50 -2.80
N ASP A 83 11.67 -18.45 -3.04
CA ASP A 83 12.48 -17.40 -2.45
C ASP A 83 12.04 -16.02 -2.99
N ALA A 84 12.24 -14.96 -2.20
CA ALA A 84 11.84 -13.62 -2.62
C ALA A 84 12.57 -13.17 -3.89
N GLU A 85 13.80 -13.64 -4.09
CA GLU A 85 14.59 -13.43 -5.30
C GLU A 85 13.99 -14.16 -6.51
N GLU A 86 13.61 -15.43 -6.36
CA GLU A 86 12.96 -16.21 -7.42
C GLU A 86 11.59 -15.61 -7.82
N TYR A 87 10.80 -15.18 -6.83
CA TYR A 87 9.52 -14.52 -7.12
C TYR A 87 9.73 -13.16 -7.79
N ARG A 88 10.77 -12.43 -7.42
CA ARG A 88 11.14 -11.18 -8.07
C ARG A 88 11.49 -11.41 -9.54
N ASP A 89 12.34 -12.38 -9.83
CA ASP A 89 12.73 -12.72 -11.20
C ASP A 89 11.51 -13.14 -12.02
N TYR A 90 10.61 -13.95 -11.45
CA TYR A 90 9.33 -14.27 -12.06
C TYR A 90 8.51 -13.01 -12.42
N VAL A 91 8.33 -12.08 -11.48
CA VAL A 91 7.59 -10.83 -11.73
C VAL A 91 8.27 -10.00 -12.83
N ILE A 92 9.60 -9.94 -12.86
CA ILE A 92 10.36 -9.21 -13.89
C ILE A 92 10.17 -9.86 -15.27
N GLU A 93 10.28 -11.19 -15.33
CA GLU A 93 10.21 -11.94 -16.58
C GLU A 93 8.80 -11.98 -17.16
N THR A 94 7.79 -12.20 -16.32
CA THR A 94 6.42 -12.44 -16.79
C THR A 94 5.53 -11.22 -16.66
N GLY A 95 5.92 -10.22 -15.86
CA GLY A 95 5.06 -9.09 -15.48
C GLY A 95 3.85 -9.50 -14.65
N ASN A 96 3.80 -10.74 -14.14
CA ASN A 96 2.66 -11.26 -13.40
C ASN A 96 2.96 -11.22 -11.91
N ILE A 97 2.03 -10.70 -11.14
CA ILE A 97 2.02 -10.82 -9.68
C ILE A 97 1.01 -11.94 -9.36
N ASP A 98 1.37 -12.87 -8.49
CA ASP A 98 0.46 -13.93 -8.08
C ASP A 98 -0.84 -13.30 -7.52
N VAL A 99 -2.00 -13.75 -7.99
CA VAL A 99 -3.30 -13.19 -7.60
C VAL A 99 -3.55 -13.32 -6.09
N SER A 100 -2.98 -14.31 -5.41
CA SER A 100 -2.97 -14.36 -3.95
C SER A 100 -2.19 -13.19 -3.36
N ILE A 101 -1.00 -12.89 -3.88
CA ILE A 101 -0.15 -11.75 -3.50
C ILE A 101 -0.82 -10.41 -3.88
N GLU A 102 -1.49 -10.31 -5.03
CA GLU A 102 -2.30 -9.15 -5.42
C GLU A 102 -3.54 -8.98 -4.52
N ASN A 103 -4.18 -10.08 -4.10
CA ASN A 103 -5.26 -10.03 -3.13
C ASN A 103 -4.77 -9.68 -1.72
N TYR A 104 -3.46 -9.76 -1.47
CA TYR A 104 -2.78 -9.17 -0.31
C TYR A 104 -2.21 -7.79 -0.60
N CYS A 105 -2.74 -7.08 -1.61
CA CYS A 105 -2.51 -5.65 -1.73
C CYS A 105 -2.78 -4.98 -0.40
N SER A 106 -1.76 -4.25 0.02
CA SER A 106 -1.62 -3.53 1.27
C SER A 106 -2.45 -2.25 1.32
N TYR A 107 -3.21 -1.95 0.27
CA TYR A 107 -4.12 -0.82 0.16
C TYR A 107 -5.29 -1.11 -0.79
N ALA A 108 -6.37 -0.34 -0.61
CA ALA A 108 -7.44 -0.20 -1.58
C ALA A 108 -7.45 1.21 -2.17
N LEU A 109 -7.98 1.38 -3.37
CA LEU A 109 -7.94 2.63 -4.14
C LEU A 109 -9.36 3.12 -4.48
N LEU A 110 -9.62 4.39 -4.20
CA LEU A 110 -10.73 5.14 -4.77
C LEU A 110 -10.16 6.22 -5.69
N ALA A 111 -10.48 6.14 -6.98
CA ALA A 111 -10.04 7.08 -8.00
C ALA A 111 -11.22 7.43 -8.93
N PRO A 112 -12.06 8.41 -8.54
CA PRO A 112 -13.26 8.76 -9.30
C PRO A 112 -12.86 9.33 -10.67
N LEU A 113 -13.52 8.90 -11.76
CA LEU A 113 -13.12 9.25 -13.14
C LEU A 113 -13.20 10.75 -13.46
N ASN A 114 -14.15 11.44 -12.81
CA ASN A 114 -14.42 12.86 -13.07
C ASN A 114 -13.64 13.80 -12.15
N GLU A 115 -12.78 13.24 -11.30
CA GLU A 115 -12.03 13.99 -10.30
C GLU A 115 -10.54 13.70 -10.45
N ASN A 116 -9.71 14.69 -10.11
CA ASN A 116 -8.26 14.58 -10.23
C ASN A 116 -7.61 13.96 -8.98
N GLU A 117 -8.38 13.83 -7.91
CA GLU A 117 -7.96 13.30 -6.62
C GLU A 117 -8.04 11.77 -6.55
N ILE A 118 -7.26 11.20 -5.64
CA ILE A 118 -7.37 9.80 -5.24
C ILE A 118 -7.39 9.67 -3.73
N VAL A 119 -7.96 8.56 -3.27
CA VAL A 119 -7.89 8.14 -1.87
C VAL A 119 -7.34 6.73 -1.79
N LEU A 120 -6.27 6.58 -1.00
CA LEU A 120 -5.65 5.29 -0.69
C LEU A 120 -6.06 4.86 0.71
N PHE A 121 -6.62 3.66 0.85
CA PHE A 121 -7.07 3.11 2.13
C PHE A 121 -6.13 2.00 2.54
N TYR A 122 -5.61 2.01 3.76
CA TYR A 122 -4.76 0.92 4.24
C TYR A 122 -4.86 0.74 5.75
N ASN A 123 -4.51 -0.45 6.23
CA ASN A 123 -4.34 -0.67 7.65
C ASN A 123 -2.98 -0.13 8.12
N ASP A 124 -2.97 0.59 9.24
CA ASP A 124 -1.72 1.01 9.88
C ASP A 124 -1.79 0.82 11.39
N ASN A 125 -0.63 0.76 12.04
CA ASN A 125 -0.52 0.71 13.48
C ASN A 125 -1.15 1.96 14.10
N ILE A 126 -2.05 1.78 15.06
CA ILE A 126 -2.68 2.85 15.85
C ILE A 126 -1.70 3.96 16.27
N LYS A 127 -0.48 3.59 16.69
CA LYS A 127 0.52 4.54 17.19
C LYS A 127 1.17 5.40 16.11
N ASN A 128 1.11 4.96 14.86
CA ASN A 128 1.62 5.74 13.72
C ASN A 128 0.69 6.93 13.43
N LEU A 129 -0.60 6.74 13.67
CA LEU A 129 -1.65 7.71 13.38
C LEU A 129 -1.90 8.66 14.56
N GLU A 130 -1.61 8.25 15.79
CA GLU A 130 -1.89 9.04 17.00
C GLU A 130 -0.66 9.81 17.52
N ASP A 131 0.54 9.22 17.53
CA ASP A 131 1.66 9.76 18.31
C ASP A 131 2.76 10.44 17.46
N GLY A 132 2.86 10.14 16.16
CA GLY A 132 3.83 10.76 15.22
C GLY A 132 5.34 10.58 15.51
N LYS A 133 5.72 10.04 16.67
CA LYS A 133 7.12 10.02 17.15
C LYS A 133 8.01 9.04 16.38
N LYS A 134 7.68 7.75 16.46
CA LYS A 134 8.43 6.66 15.81
C LYS A 134 7.44 5.69 15.23
N LEU A 135 7.36 5.71 13.92
CA LEU A 135 6.50 4.82 13.16
C LEU A 135 6.91 3.35 13.42
N ARG A 136 5.91 2.49 13.63
CA ARG A 136 6.00 1.08 14.02
C ARG A 136 5.44 0.19 12.92
N ASN A 137 5.96 -1.01 12.80
CA ASN A 137 5.41 -2.01 11.88
C ASN A 137 3.98 -2.37 12.29
N PHE A 138 3.15 -2.51 11.28
CA PHE A 138 1.87 -3.15 11.34
C PHE A 138 2.07 -4.64 11.02
N GLY A 139 2.03 -5.48 12.06
CA GLY A 139 2.12 -6.94 11.91
C GLY A 139 1.01 -7.69 12.66
N ARG A 140 0.00 -6.99 13.19
CA ARG A 140 -1.11 -7.62 13.94
C ARG A 140 -2.45 -6.92 13.66
N PRO A 141 -3.40 -7.60 13.00
CA PRO A 141 -4.76 -7.10 12.72
C PRO A 141 -5.47 -6.47 13.92
N ARG A 142 -5.27 -7.01 15.13
CA ARG A 142 -5.94 -6.53 16.36
C ARG A 142 -5.44 -5.18 16.89
N LYS A 143 -4.53 -4.49 16.19
CA LYS A 143 -3.98 -3.19 16.58
C LYS A 143 -3.85 -2.21 15.40
N SER A 144 -4.62 -2.41 14.33
CA SER A 144 -4.69 -1.43 13.24
C SER A 144 -5.92 -0.56 13.29
N TYR A 145 -5.77 0.62 12.72
CA TYR A 145 -6.87 1.40 12.18
C TYR A 145 -6.85 1.32 10.66
N VAL A 146 -7.99 1.58 10.03
CA VAL A 146 -8.02 1.94 8.61
C VAL A 146 -7.75 3.42 8.51
N ALA A 147 -6.64 3.77 7.87
CA ALA A 147 -6.32 5.11 7.44
C ALA A 147 -6.72 5.30 5.99
N ALA A 148 -7.04 6.54 5.64
CA ALA A 148 -7.21 6.98 4.27
C ALA A 148 -6.28 8.16 4.02
N VAL A 149 -5.54 8.08 2.92
CA VAL A 149 -4.67 9.14 2.43
C VAL A 149 -5.31 9.72 1.18
N TYR A 150 -5.83 10.91 1.33
CA TYR A 150 -6.31 11.75 0.25
C TYR A 150 -5.11 12.41 -0.44
N ILE A 151 -5.10 12.40 -1.76
CA ILE A 151 -4.09 13.07 -2.59
C ILE A 151 -4.81 13.93 -3.63
N ASP A 152 -4.60 15.24 -3.56
CA ASP A 152 -5.21 16.19 -4.50
C ASP A 152 -4.48 16.26 -5.85
N GLU A 153 -5.00 17.08 -6.76
CA GLU A 153 -4.44 17.26 -8.11
C GLU A 153 -3.02 17.86 -8.15
N TYR A 154 -2.58 18.49 -7.06
CA TYR A 154 -1.26 19.09 -6.88
C TYR A 154 -0.32 18.16 -6.09
N GLY A 155 -0.79 16.99 -5.67
CA GLY A 155 -0.04 16.04 -4.86
C GLY A 155 0.03 16.44 -3.39
N ASN A 156 -0.81 17.35 -2.89
CA ASN A 156 -0.94 17.57 -1.46
C ASN A 156 -1.63 16.38 -0.84
N THR A 157 -1.18 15.99 0.36
CA THR A 157 -1.65 14.78 1.03
C THR A 157 -2.32 15.11 2.34
N ASN A 158 -3.47 14.51 2.61
CA ASN A 158 -4.14 14.56 3.91
C ASN A 158 -4.46 13.14 4.39
N THR A 159 -4.11 12.81 5.63
CA THR A 159 -4.33 11.47 6.20
C THR A 159 -5.40 11.53 7.28
N GLN A 160 -6.44 10.70 7.16
CA GLN A 160 -7.52 10.59 8.14
C GLN A 160 -7.68 9.14 8.61
N VAL A 161 -7.98 8.99 9.90
CA VAL A 161 -8.41 7.70 10.46
C VAL A 161 -9.91 7.50 10.19
N LEU A 162 -10.26 6.48 9.41
CA LEU A 162 -11.66 6.17 9.08
C LEU A 162 -12.29 5.17 10.02
N LEU A 163 -11.56 4.11 10.37
CA LEU A 163 -12.06 3.07 11.28
C LEU A 163 -11.05 2.78 12.39
N LYS A 164 -11.47 3.02 13.62
CA LYS A 164 -10.75 2.57 14.81
C LYS A 164 -11.18 1.16 15.17
N TRP A 165 -10.26 0.19 15.13
CA TRP A 165 -10.57 -1.19 15.50
C TRP A 165 -10.98 -1.29 16.97
N GLN A 166 -12.03 -2.06 17.24
CA GLN A 166 -12.44 -2.44 18.58
C GLN A 166 -12.64 -3.95 18.67
N LYS A 167 -12.48 -4.50 19.88
CA LYS A 167 -12.68 -5.93 20.13
C LYS A 167 -14.10 -6.33 19.71
N LYS A 168 -14.22 -7.44 18.96
CA LYS A 168 -15.46 -8.00 18.38
C LYS A 168 -16.02 -7.28 17.14
N MET A 169 -15.41 -6.17 16.68
CA MET A 169 -15.74 -5.59 15.38
C MET A 169 -15.25 -6.48 14.23
N LEU A 170 -15.81 -6.26 13.05
CA LEU A 170 -15.26 -6.82 11.81
C LEU A 170 -13.88 -6.20 11.58
N TYR A 171 -12.93 -7.02 11.15
CA TYR A 171 -11.60 -6.56 10.76
C TYR A 171 -11.62 -6.18 9.27
N PRO A 172 -11.54 -4.89 8.91
CA PRO A 172 -11.45 -4.49 7.51
C PRO A 172 -10.10 -4.90 6.92
N GLU A 173 -10.11 -5.39 5.70
CA GLU A 173 -8.92 -5.70 4.93
C GLU A 173 -9.00 -4.91 3.61
N PRO A 174 -8.42 -3.70 3.56
CA PRO A 174 -8.35 -2.92 2.33
C PRO A 174 -7.42 -3.64 1.35
N ILE A 175 -8.02 -4.42 0.47
CA ILE A 175 -7.37 -5.11 -0.63
C ILE A 175 -7.76 -4.43 -1.95
N ARG A 176 -6.98 -4.63 -3.01
CA ARG A 176 -7.20 -3.95 -4.31
C ARG A 176 -8.52 -4.41 -4.94
N TYR A 177 -9.61 -3.69 -4.62
CA TYR A 177 -10.94 -3.89 -5.20
C TYR A 177 -11.49 -2.52 -5.58
N TYR A 178 -11.89 -2.37 -6.83
CA TYR A 178 -12.54 -1.16 -7.31
C TYR A 178 -14.06 -1.30 -7.11
N ASN A 179 -14.71 -0.31 -6.50
CA ASN A 179 -16.12 -0.11 -6.79
C ASN A 179 -16.45 1.37 -6.94
N ASN A 180 -16.94 1.71 -8.13
CA ASN A 180 -17.15 3.04 -8.69
C ASN A 180 -18.58 3.54 -8.39
N LEU A 181 -18.93 3.64 -7.11
CA LEU A 181 -20.10 4.44 -6.72
C LEU A 181 -19.61 5.81 -6.27
N LYS A 182 -19.00 6.55 -7.22
CA LYS A 182 -18.33 7.88 -7.11
C LYS A 182 -17.43 8.09 -5.89
N GLU A 183 -17.98 8.06 -4.69
CA GLU A 183 -17.32 8.34 -3.41
C GLU A 183 -17.31 7.13 -2.46
N THR A 184 -17.83 5.98 -2.91
CA THR A 184 -17.99 4.81 -2.06
C THR A 184 -17.15 3.63 -2.52
N LEU A 185 -16.38 3.07 -1.59
CA LEU A 185 -15.63 1.84 -1.75
C LEU A 185 -16.28 0.71 -0.93
N ILE A 186 -16.21 -0.53 -1.43
CA ILE A 186 -16.54 -1.73 -0.68
C ILE A 186 -15.25 -2.51 -0.44
N ILE A 187 -14.92 -2.75 0.84
CA ILE A 187 -13.75 -3.56 1.22
C ILE A 187 -14.20 -4.81 1.98
N PRO A 188 -13.53 -5.96 1.82
CA PRO A 188 -13.83 -7.13 2.61
C PRO A 188 -13.49 -6.92 4.08
N ALA A 189 -14.15 -7.71 4.91
CA ALA A 189 -13.93 -7.70 6.34
C ALA A 189 -14.14 -9.08 6.96
N PHE A 190 -13.44 -9.34 8.06
CA PHE A 190 -13.34 -10.66 8.65
C PHE A 190 -13.75 -10.67 10.11
N ARG A 191 -14.44 -11.73 10.53
CA ARG A 191 -14.66 -12.02 11.95
C ARG A 191 -14.58 -13.51 12.19
N GLY A 192 -13.44 -13.95 12.73
CA GLY A 192 -13.11 -15.37 12.78
C GLY A 192 -12.98 -15.92 11.37
N ARG A 193 -13.72 -16.99 11.04
CA ARG A 193 -13.74 -17.63 9.71
C ARG A 193 -14.85 -17.13 8.79
N LYS A 194 -15.55 -16.05 9.16
CA LYS A 194 -16.67 -15.51 8.40
C LYS A 194 -16.25 -14.26 7.64
N PHE A 195 -16.69 -14.20 6.38
CA PHE A 195 -16.48 -13.08 5.46
C PHE A 195 -17.66 -12.11 5.52
N TYR A 196 -17.35 -10.82 5.47
CA TYR A 196 -18.25 -9.69 5.48
C TYR A 196 -17.67 -8.59 4.58
N TYR A 197 -18.37 -7.47 4.48
CA TYR A 197 -17.91 -6.29 3.74
C TYR A 197 -18.21 -5.01 4.53
N TYR A 198 -17.30 -4.05 4.46
CA TYR A 198 -17.56 -2.66 4.81
C TYR A 198 -17.90 -1.86 3.56
N LYS A 199 -18.92 -1.01 3.66
CA LYS A 199 -19.14 0.10 2.74
C LYS A 199 -18.49 1.34 3.36
N ILE A 200 -17.49 1.90 2.72
CA ILE A 200 -16.80 3.12 3.15
C ILE A 200 -17.17 4.23 2.17
N THR A 201 -17.71 5.33 2.67
CA THR A 201 -17.93 6.54 1.87
C THR A 201 -16.90 7.57 2.29
N ALA A 202 -16.14 8.03 1.31
CA ALA A 202 -15.04 8.98 1.42
C ALA A 202 -15.58 10.40 1.18
N ASN A 203 -15.97 11.08 2.26
CA ASN A 203 -16.34 12.50 2.22
C ASN A 203 -15.11 13.31 2.67
N PHE A 204 -14.19 13.59 1.75
CA PHE A 204 -13.00 14.41 2.00
C PHE A 204 -13.22 15.88 1.66
#